data_AF-A0AAD4QA29-F1
#
_entry.id   AF-A0AAD4QA29-F1
#
_cell.length_a   1.000
_cell.length_b   1.000
_cell.length_c   1.000
_cell.angle_alpha   90.00
_cell.angle_beta   90.00
_cell.angle_gamma   90.00
#
_symmetry.space_group_name_H-M   'P 1'
#
loop_
_entity.id
_entity.type
_entity.pdbx_description
1 polymer ?
#
loop_
_entity_poly.entity_id
_entity_poly.type
_entity_poly.pdbx_seq_one_letter_code
_entity_poly.pdbx_strand_id
1 'polypeptide(L)'
;MTMATTYKPLTAERIEDMTLGAFGNLRPSDTLNHLIRYLSTWSGSDKLFMLIQYGAKVLIPILEARARLQHRAGVRTQPTSSIAPKLAKLASTIGSARSLWGLWGMLPIIQWLIALERAPPPTRRLLTIERTQGWSMLAFFPLQQLSFLRTNDLVPAALHLPTPSGGRPRRVAIHDGAVSLWSTRLWMAYVVLQLAHLREDRALLVKRQRALEKLSVREKLQPPERAELARRWDAWYNELAVNLSYLPMTIHWSLEKGLFGNDIWVSLFGFAAAIASFRSGWKATALPPPPPPAELSEDAPETQILRPYIRVSRHPHLWRMTMSVGTTRLFSFPLLSMAYVYYRVLIREINLMLNFPSNL
;
A
#
# COMPACT_ATOMS: atom_id res chain seq x y z
N MET A 1 -27.23 19.99 -52.29
CA MET A 1 -28.20 19.84 -51.19
C MET A 1 -27.45 19.91 -49.87
N THR A 2 -27.39 21.09 -49.28
CA THR A 2 -26.74 21.39 -48.00
C THR A 2 -27.76 21.19 -46.89
N MET A 3 -27.57 20.18 -46.02
CA MET A 3 -28.41 20.03 -44.84
C MET A 3 -28.12 21.18 -43.87
N ALA A 4 -29.10 22.06 -43.70
CA ALA A 4 -29.05 23.12 -42.70
C ALA A 4 -29.16 22.50 -41.31
N THR A 5 -28.09 22.56 -40.52
CA THR A 5 -28.09 22.16 -39.12
C THR A 5 -28.99 23.11 -38.34
N THR A 6 -30.20 22.65 -37.97
CA THR A 6 -31.15 23.43 -37.18
C THR A 6 -30.60 23.61 -35.76
N TYR A 7 -30.10 24.80 -35.44
CA TYR A 7 -29.68 25.13 -34.08
C TYR A 7 -30.92 25.26 -33.18
N LYS A 8 -31.16 24.25 -32.35
CA LYS A 8 -32.19 24.32 -31.30
C LYS A 8 -31.87 25.49 -30.35
N PRO A 9 -32.86 26.32 -29.94
CA PRO A 9 -32.63 27.45 -29.05
C PRO A 9 -32.09 27.02 -27.68
N LEU A 10 -31.27 27.88 -27.07
CA LEU A 10 -30.76 27.73 -25.71
C LEU A 10 -31.82 28.25 -24.73
N THR A 11 -32.67 27.36 -24.23
CA THR A 11 -33.62 27.65 -23.15
C THR A 11 -32.94 27.50 -21.79
N ALA A 12 -33.51 28.12 -20.74
CA ALA A 12 -33.00 28.01 -19.37
C ALA A 12 -32.95 26.55 -18.90
N GLU A 13 -34.00 25.76 -19.17
CA GLU A 13 -34.07 24.32 -18.89
C GLU A 13 -32.95 23.54 -19.57
N ARG A 14 -32.57 23.92 -20.80
CA ARG A 14 -31.49 23.24 -21.52
C ARG A 14 -30.12 23.59 -20.96
N ILE A 15 -29.93 24.82 -20.48
CA ILE A 15 -28.70 25.19 -19.76
C ILE A 15 -28.64 24.42 -18.43
N GLU A 16 -29.77 24.28 -17.74
CA GLU A 16 -29.91 23.47 -16.52
C GLU A 16 -29.58 21.99 -16.79
N ASP A 17 -30.17 21.37 -17.80
CA ASP A 17 -29.87 19.98 -18.19
C ASP A 17 -28.41 19.81 -18.63
N MET A 18 -27.84 20.78 -19.35
CA MET A 18 -26.44 20.74 -19.76
C MET A 18 -25.47 20.92 -18.59
N THR A 19 -25.87 21.61 -17.51
CA THR A 19 -25.01 21.89 -16.35
C THR A 19 -25.22 20.89 -15.22
N LEU A 20 -26.46 20.69 -14.77
CA LEU A 20 -26.84 19.76 -13.71
C LEU A 20 -26.89 18.30 -14.21
N GLY A 21 -27.34 18.09 -15.45
CA GLY A 21 -27.39 16.79 -16.11
C GLY A 21 -26.09 16.39 -16.81
N ALA A 22 -25.02 17.19 -16.71
CA ALA A 22 -23.73 16.94 -17.36
C ALA A 22 -23.18 15.52 -17.10
N PHE A 23 -23.43 14.99 -15.90
CA PHE A 23 -22.98 13.66 -15.47
C PHE A 23 -23.79 12.51 -16.09
N GLY A 24 -24.99 12.76 -16.62
CA GLY A 24 -25.79 11.76 -17.34
C GLY A 24 -25.11 11.25 -18.62
N ASN A 25 -24.17 12.03 -19.17
CA ASN A 25 -23.37 11.65 -20.33
C ASN A 25 -22.13 10.81 -19.99
N LEU A 26 -21.82 10.64 -18.69
CA LEU A 26 -20.67 9.84 -18.27
C LEU A 26 -21.08 8.37 -18.21
N ARG A 27 -20.36 7.53 -18.95
CA ARG A 27 -20.52 6.08 -18.85
C ARG A 27 -20.03 5.59 -17.49
N PRO A 28 -20.70 4.59 -16.87
CA PRO A 28 -20.15 3.90 -15.72
C PRO A 28 -18.72 3.40 -16.02
N SER A 29 -17.80 3.60 -15.07
CA SER A 29 -16.40 3.26 -15.24
C SER A 29 -15.97 2.27 -14.17
N ASP A 30 -15.56 1.07 -14.59
CA ASP A 30 -15.05 0.04 -13.70
C ASP A 30 -13.79 0.51 -12.95
N THR A 31 -12.95 1.29 -13.61
CA THR A 31 -11.77 1.91 -13.00
C THR A 31 -12.18 2.87 -11.90
N LEU A 32 -13.20 3.71 -12.13
CA LEU A 32 -13.70 4.64 -11.11
C LEU A 32 -14.30 3.88 -9.93
N ASN A 33 -15.07 2.82 -10.19
CA ASN A 33 -15.64 1.96 -9.15
C ASN A 33 -14.55 1.28 -8.31
N HIS A 34 -13.48 0.79 -8.95
CA HIS A 34 -12.33 0.21 -8.25
C HIS A 34 -11.58 1.27 -7.44
N LEU A 35 -11.35 2.45 -8.02
CA LEU A 35 -10.71 3.56 -7.33
C LEU A 35 -11.48 3.97 -6.08
N ILE A 36 -12.80 4.15 -6.17
CA ILE A 36 -13.65 4.48 -5.01
C ILE A 36 -13.52 3.41 -3.94
N ARG A 37 -13.64 2.13 -4.29
CA ARG A 37 -13.56 1.02 -3.34
C ARG A 37 -12.20 0.95 -2.64
N TYR A 38 -11.10 1.22 -3.34
CA TYR A 38 -9.79 1.20 -2.74
C TYR A 38 -9.52 2.46 -1.90
N LEU A 39 -9.68 3.64 -2.51
CA LEU A 39 -9.35 4.93 -1.90
C LEU A 39 -10.29 5.34 -0.76
N SER A 40 -11.50 4.76 -0.68
CA SER A 40 -12.41 4.97 0.46
C SER A 40 -12.02 4.15 1.70
N THR A 41 -11.03 3.27 1.59
CA THR A 41 -10.45 2.59 2.77
C THR A 41 -9.34 3.44 3.37
N TRP A 42 -9.22 3.44 4.69
CA TRP A 42 -8.12 4.11 5.39
C TRP A 42 -6.74 3.71 4.83
N SER A 43 -6.52 2.41 4.59
CA SER A 43 -5.25 1.92 4.03
C SER A 43 -5.01 2.39 2.60
N GLY A 44 -6.05 2.47 1.78
CA GLY A 44 -5.93 2.92 0.38
C GLY A 44 -5.61 4.40 0.28
N SER A 45 -6.31 5.25 1.03
CA SER A 45 -6.00 6.69 1.09
C SER A 45 -4.59 6.92 1.63
N ASP A 46 -4.20 6.23 2.71
CA ASP A 46 -2.85 6.32 3.28
C ASP A 46 -1.78 5.99 2.22
N LYS A 47 -1.90 4.85 1.52
CA LYS A 47 -0.93 4.44 0.49
C LYS A 47 -0.86 5.42 -0.68
N LEU A 48 -1.98 6.01 -1.09
CA LEU A 48 -1.98 7.08 -2.09
C LEU A 48 -1.19 8.30 -1.60
N PHE A 49 -1.43 8.71 -0.37
CA PHE A 49 -0.69 9.81 0.24
C PHE A 49 0.79 9.48 0.43
N MET A 50 1.15 8.22 0.70
CA MET A 50 2.55 7.77 0.71
C MET A 50 3.20 8.01 -0.65
N LEU A 51 2.50 7.63 -1.72
CA LEU A 51 2.98 7.75 -3.08
C LEU A 51 3.20 9.22 -3.47
N ILE A 52 2.26 10.10 -3.12
CA ILE A 52 2.37 11.54 -3.36
C ILE A 52 3.53 12.13 -2.53
N GLN A 53 3.61 11.80 -1.24
CA GLN A 53 4.65 12.32 -0.33
C GLN A 53 6.05 11.96 -0.82
N TYR A 54 6.33 10.66 -0.99
CA TYR A 54 7.68 10.23 -1.38
C TYR A 54 7.98 10.54 -2.84
N GLY A 55 6.97 10.52 -3.72
CA GLY A 55 7.11 10.96 -5.11
C GLY A 55 7.50 12.43 -5.20
N ALA A 56 6.86 13.30 -4.41
CA ALA A 56 7.26 14.70 -4.30
C ALA A 56 8.69 14.84 -3.79
N LYS A 57 9.09 14.10 -2.75
CA LYS A 57 10.47 14.14 -2.21
C LYS A 57 11.53 13.70 -3.23
N VAL A 58 11.23 12.73 -4.10
CA VAL A 58 12.12 12.31 -5.19
C VAL A 58 12.19 13.37 -6.30
N LEU A 59 11.08 14.04 -6.61
CA LEU A 59 11.03 15.07 -7.66
C LEU A 59 11.75 16.36 -7.29
N ILE A 60 11.76 16.76 -6.01
CA ILE A 60 12.41 17.99 -5.54
C ILE A 60 13.86 18.15 -6.02
N PRO A 61 14.79 17.21 -5.76
CA PRO A 61 16.18 17.35 -6.22
C PRO A 61 16.32 17.33 -7.73
N ILE A 62 15.43 16.64 -8.45
CA ILE A 62 15.41 16.63 -9.93
C ILE A 62 15.02 18.01 -10.46
N LEU A 63 14.01 18.64 -9.86
CA LEU A 63 13.57 20.00 -10.21
C LEU A 63 14.66 21.03 -9.92
N GLU A 64 15.36 20.91 -8.79
CA GLU A 64 16.48 21.79 -8.46
C GLU A 64 17.67 21.58 -9.39
N ALA A 65 18.02 20.33 -9.72
CA ALA A 65 19.07 20.03 -10.69
C ALA A 65 18.75 20.63 -12.07
N ARG A 66 17.51 20.46 -12.53
CA ARG A 66 17.03 21.07 -13.77
C ARG A 66 17.12 22.60 -13.73
N ALA A 67 16.67 23.23 -12.65
CA ALA A 67 16.73 24.69 -12.52
C ALA A 67 18.18 25.22 -12.59
N ARG A 68 19.12 24.54 -11.91
CA ARG A 68 20.55 24.86 -11.98
C ARG A 68 21.12 24.70 -13.39
N LEU A 69 20.75 23.64 -14.11
CA LEU A 69 21.18 23.44 -15.50
C LEU A 69 20.63 24.52 -16.44
N GLN A 70 19.35 24.87 -16.30
CA GLN A 70 18.73 25.93 -17.11
C GLN A 70 19.32 27.31 -16.83
N HIS A 71 19.68 27.59 -15.57
CA HIS A 71 20.37 28.82 -15.21
C HIS A 71 21.77 28.89 -15.82
N ARG A 72 22.53 27.79 -15.76
CA ARG A 72 23.85 27.69 -16.43
C ARG A 72 23.75 27.86 -17.95
N ALA A 73 22.64 27.45 -18.56
CA ALA A 73 22.36 27.61 -19.98
C ALA A 73 21.79 28.99 -20.35
N GLY A 74 21.61 29.92 -19.39
CA GLY A 74 21.05 31.26 -19.64
C GLY A 74 19.55 31.29 -19.92
N VAL A 75 18.85 30.15 -19.86
CA VAL A 75 17.39 30.04 -20.12
C VAL A 75 16.57 30.50 -18.91
N ARG A 76 17.17 30.50 -17.72
CA ARG A 76 16.50 30.85 -16.46
C ARG A 76 17.32 31.86 -15.68
N THR A 77 16.65 32.84 -15.08
CA THR A 77 17.27 33.92 -14.29
C THR A 77 17.75 33.50 -12.91
N GLN A 78 17.13 32.48 -12.30
CA GLN A 78 17.48 32.00 -10.95
C GLN A 78 17.85 30.51 -10.97
N PRO A 79 18.86 30.07 -10.21
CA PRO A 79 19.33 28.68 -10.18
C PRO A 79 18.43 27.72 -9.39
N THR A 80 17.31 28.20 -8.86
CA THR A 80 16.40 27.46 -7.99
C THR A 80 15.04 27.21 -8.64
N SER A 81 14.37 26.13 -8.23
CA SER A 81 13.01 25.81 -8.68
C SER A 81 11.95 26.49 -7.82
N SER A 82 10.99 27.19 -8.44
CA SER A 82 9.86 27.79 -7.71
C SER A 82 8.81 26.76 -7.26
N ILE A 83 8.86 25.54 -7.81
CA ILE A 83 7.92 24.44 -7.51
C ILE A 83 8.45 23.56 -6.37
N ALA A 84 9.76 23.39 -6.27
CA ALA A 84 10.41 22.58 -5.24
C ALA A 84 9.96 22.93 -3.80
N PRO A 85 9.95 24.20 -3.34
CA PRO A 85 9.48 24.53 -2.00
C PRO A 85 7.98 24.22 -1.80
N LYS A 86 7.16 24.34 -2.84
CA LYS A 86 5.73 23.99 -2.79
C LYS A 86 5.53 22.49 -2.62
N LEU A 87 6.29 21.68 -3.37
CA LEU A 87 6.28 20.22 -3.22
C LEU A 87 6.84 19.78 -1.86
N ALA A 88 7.87 20.45 -1.35
CA ALA A 88 8.39 20.20 -0.01
C ALA A 88 7.31 20.44 1.05
N LYS A 89 6.57 21.55 0.94
CA LYS A 89 5.46 21.85 1.85
C LYS A 89 4.34 20.81 1.74
N LEU A 90 3.94 20.42 0.53
CA LEU A 90 2.95 19.36 0.31
C LEU A 90 3.38 18.03 0.96
N ALA A 91 4.61 17.59 0.70
CA ALA A 91 5.15 16.36 1.26
C ALA A 91 5.21 16.41 2.80
N SER A 92 5.58 17.56 3.38
CA SER A 92 5.57 17.76 4.84
C SER A 92 4.16 17.69 5.42
N THR A 93 3.19 18.39 4.82
CA THR A 93 1.80 18.37 5.28
C THR A 93 1.20 16.98 5.23
N ILE A 94 1.43 16.24 4.13
CA ILE A 94 1.01 14.85 4.00
C ILE A 94 1.67 13.96 5.06
N GLY A 95 2.99 14.15 5.30
CA GLY A 95 3.72 13.40 6.33
C GLY A 95 3.15 13.60 7.73
N SER A 96 2.80 14.84 8.09
CA SER A 96 2.14 15.15 9.37
C SER A 96 0.75 14.51 9.45
N ALA A 97 -0.05 14.59 8.39
CA ALA A 97 -1.36 13.95 8.34
C ALA A 97 -1.23 12.43 8.53
N ARG A 98 -0.38 11.76 7.75
CA ARG A 98 -0.16 10.31 7.89
C ARG A 98 0.29 9.91 9.30
N SER A 99 1.13 10.72 9.93
CA SER A 99 1.59 10.48 11.31
C SER A 99 0.43 10.55 12.30
N LEU A 100 -0.42 11.58 12.20
CA LEU A 100 -1.62 11.75 13.03
C LEU A 100 -2.61 10.60 12.85
N TRP A 101 -2.88 10.21 11.60
CA TRP A 101 -3.80 9.11 11.29
C TRP A 101 -3.20 7.72 11.59
N GLY A 102 -1.91 7.64 11.89
CA GLY A 102 -1.19 6.40 12.17
C GLY A 102 -1.71 5.63 13.37
N LEU A 103 -2.29 6.30 14.38
CA LEU A 103 -2.83 5.66 15.59
C LEU A 103 -3.85 4.56 15.28
N TRP A 104 -4.65 4.77 14.24
CA TRP A 104 -5.68 3.83 13.79
C TRP A 104 -5.10 2.50 13.31
N GLY A 105 -3.80 2.47 12.99
CA GLY A 105 -3.07 1.24 12.65
C GLY A 105 -2.99 0.22 13.79
N MET A 106 -3.25 0.63 15.04
CA MET A 106 -3.29 -0.31 16.19
C MET A 106 -4.51 -1.25 16.15
N LEU A 107 -5.66 -0.78 15.67
CA LEU A 107 -6.89 -1.58 15.68
C LEU A 107 -6.77 -2.84 14.79
N PRO A 108 -6.25 -2.75 13.54
CA PRO A 108 -5.96 -3.93 12.74
C PRO A 108 -4.96 -4.88 13.39
N ILE A 109 -3.97 -4.39 14.16
CA ILE A 109 -3.01 -5.27 14.86
C ILE A 109 -3.70 -6.07 15.96
N ILE A 110 -4.58 -5.45 16.75
CA ILE A 110 -5.36 -6.14 17.77
C ILE A 110 -6.24 -7.22 17.11
N GLN A 111 -6.93 -6.85 16.02
CA GLN A 111 -7.74 -7.80 15.26
C GLN A 111 -6.91 -8.97 14.73
N TRP A 112 -5.73 -8.70 14.18
CA TRP A 112 -4.82 -9.71 13.68
C TRP A 112 -4.33 -10.64 14.78
N LEU A 113 -3.92 -10.11 15.94
CA LEU A 113 -3.49 -10.93 17.09
C LEU A 113 -4.63 -11.82 17.60
N ILE A 114 -5.86 -11.33 17.66
CA ILE A 114 -7.02 -12.16 18.02
C ILE A 114 -7.22 -13.29 17.00
N ALA A 115 -7.10 -12.99 15.70
CA ALA A 115 -7.23 -13.99 14.64
C ALA A 115 -6.10 -15.02 14.70
N LEU A 116 -4.86 -14.58 14.96
CA LEU A 116 -3.68 -15.42 15.12
C LEU A 116 -3.85 -16.44 16.25
N GLU A 117 -4.40 -16.03 17.40
CA GLU A 117 -4.64 -16.94 18.52
C GLU A 117 -5.77 -17.94 18.25
N ARG A 118 -6.77 -17.56 17.45
CA ARG A 118 -7.89 -18.43 17.09
C ARG A 118 -7.57 -19.40 15.96
N ALA A 119 -6.64 -19.03 15.08
CA ALA A 119 -6.25 -19.79 13.91
C ALA A 119 -4.73 -19.71 13.73
N PRO A 120 -3.94 -20.44 14.55
CA PRO A 120 -2.50 -20.35 14.53
C PRO A 120 -1.90 -20.88 13.21
N PRO A 121 -0.73 -20.36 12.79
CA PRO A 121 -0.03 -20.83 11.61
C PRO A 121 0.48 -22.27 11.78
N PRO A 122 0.82 -22.97 10.68
CA PRO A 122 1.17 -24.39 10.71
C PRO A 122 2.45 -24.71 11.49
N THR A 123 3.28 -23.71 11.83
CA THR A 123 4.51 -23.91 12.59
C THR A 123 4.56 -23.03 13.83
N ARG A 124 5.08 -23.57 14.94
CA ARG A 124 5.30 -22.82 16.19
C ARG A 124 6.25 -21.63 15.99
N ARG A 125 7.20 -21.76 15.06
CA ARG A 125 8.15 -20.70 14.71
C ARG A 125 7.43 -19.50 14.09
N LEU A 126 6.55 -19.74 13.10
CA LEU A 126 5.70 -18.68 12.52
C LEU A 126 4.86 -18.01 13.59
N LEU A 127 4.19 -18.78 14.44
CA LEU A 127 3.36 -18.24 15.53
C LEU A 127 4.16 -17.33 16.45
N THR A 128 5.40 -17.73 16.79
CA THR A 128 6.27 -16.94 17.66
C THR A 128 6.67 -15.63 16.96
N ILE A 129 7.07 -15.70 15.68
CA ILE A 129 7.41 -14.52 14.89
C ILE A 129 6.24 -13.54 14.83
N GLU A 130 5.06 -14.01 14.46
CA GLU A 130 3.85 -13.18 14.31
C GLU A 130 3.40 -12.55 15.63
N ARG A 131 3.48 -13.29 16.75
CA ARG A 131 3.24 -12.72 18.09
C ARG A 131 4.22 -11.60 18.40
N THR A 132 5.52 -11.82 18.19
CA THR A 132 6.54 -10.80 18.45
C THR A 132 6.35 -9.58 17.56
N GLN A 133 5.96 -9.78 16.30
CA GLN A 133 5.59 -8.69 15.40
C GLN A 133 4.41 -7.87 15.93
N GLY A 134 3.33 -8.53 16.35
CA GLY A 134 2.16 -7.85 16.90
C GLY A 134 2.50 -7.06 18.16
N TRP A 135 3.26 -7.63 19.09
CA TRP A 135 3.76 -6.91 20.27
C TRP A 135 4.63 -5.71 19.91
N SER A 136 5.50 -5.85 18.92
CA SER A 136 6.32 -4.74 18.41
C SER A 136 5.45 -3.60 17.89
N MET A 137 4.39 -3.92 17.12
CA MET A 137 3.48 -2.92 16.57
C MET A 137 2.57 -2.28 17.62
N LEU A 138 2.11 -3.05 18.61
CA LEU A 138 1.34 -2.53 19.75
C LEU A 138 2.13 -1.51 20.58
N ALA A 139 3.45 -1.68 20.70
CA ALA A 139 4.32 -0.71 21.35
C ALA A 139 4.70 0.47 20.42
N PHE A 140 4.90 0.19 19.13
CA PHE A 140 5.26 1.19 18.12
C PHE A 140 4.23 2.31 18.00
N PHE A 141 2.95 1.97 17.78
CA PHE A 141 1.92 2.98 17.48
C PHE A 141 1.79 4.03 18.60
N PRO A 142 1.66 3.66 19.89
CA PRO A 142 1.59 4.65 20.97
C PRO A 142 2.84 5.52 21.07
N LEU A 143 4.04 4.95 20.92
CA LEU A 143 5.29 5.72 20.97
C LEU A 143 5.40 6.68 19.78
N GLN A 144 5.02 6.24 18.58
CA GLN A 144 4.98 7.09 17.40
C GLN A 144 4.02 8.27 17.60
N GLN A 145 2.83 8.01 18.16
CA GLN A 145 1.87 9.08 18.45
C GLN A 145 2.38 10.02 19.53
N LEU A 146 2.99 9.50 20.59
CA LEU A 146 3.58 10.33 21.62
C LEU A 146 4.70 11.22 21.06
N SER A 147 5.56 10.68 20.19
CA SER A 147 6.58 11.45 19.48
C SER A 147 5.94 12.54 18.62
N PHE A 148 4.90 12.22 17.84
CA PHE A 148 4.19 13.20 17.02
C PHE A 148 3.58 14.33 17.86
N LEU A 149 2.85 13.99 18.93
CA LEU A 149 2.23 14.97 19.82
C LEU A 149 3.28 15.86 20.49
N ARG A 150 4.44 15.30 20.89
CA ARG A 150 5.54 16.04 21.49
C ARG A 150 6.23 17.00 20.50
N THR A 151 6.52 16.55 19.28
CA THR A 151 7.14 17.39 18.25
C THR A 151 6.23 18.53 17.77
N ASN A 152 4.92 18.44 18.02
CA ASN A 152 3.95 19.50 17.73
C ASN A 152 3.53 20.28 19.00
N ASP A 153 4.25 20.11 20.12
CA ASP A 153 4.00 20.82 21.39
C ASP A 153 2.58 20.65 21.96
N LEU A 154 1.92 19.53 21.64
CA LEU A 154 0.56 19.22 22.10
C LEU A 154 0.53 18.54 23.48
N VAL A 155 1.66 17.99 23.91
CA VAL A 155 1.82 17.29 25.20
C VAL A 155 3.04 17.87 25.93
N PRO A 156 2.99 18.12 27.25
CA PRO A 156 4.14 18.64 27.99
C PRO A 156 5.29 17.62 28.05
N ALA A 157 6.52 18.12 28.18
CA ALA A 157 7.74 17.30 28.29
C ALA A 157 7.80 16.43 29.57
N ALA A 158 6.89 16.64 30.52
CA ALA A 158 6.73 15.78 31.67
C ALA A 158 5.24 15.59 31.99
N LEU A 159 4.85 14.32 32.15
CA LEU A 159 3.50 13.95 32.58
C LEU A 159 3.51 13.64 34.08
N HIS A 160 2.47 14.09 34.77
CA HIS A 160 2.19 13.69 36.13
C HIS A 160 1.24 12.50 36.09
N LEU A 161 1.76 11.32 36.37
CA LEU A 161 0.93 10.11 36.39
C LEU A 161 0.33 9.94 37.79
N PRO A 162 -0.98 9.66 37.89
CA PRO A 162 -1.60 9.28 39.15
C PRO A 162 -0.98 7.96 39.62
N THR A 163 -0.59 7.90 40.88
CA THR A 163 -0.09 6.67 41.50
C THR A 163 -1.27 5.87 42.04
N PRO A 164 -1.40 4.57 41.71
CA PRO A 164 -2.56 3.75 42.10
C PRO A 164 -2.80 3.64 43.62
N SER A 165 -1.81 3.96 44.44
CA SER A 165 -1.84 3.83 45.91
C SER A 165 -1.93 5.15 46.68
N GLY A 166 -2.41 6.23 46.06
CA GLY A 166 -2.60 7.52 46.75
C GLY A 166 -1.29 8.26 47.12
N GLY A 167 -0.17 7.86 46.53
CA GLY A 167 1.13 8.51 46.72
C GLY A 167 1.26 9.84 45.98
N ARG A 168 2.41 10.50 46.12
CA ARG A 168 2.72 11.71 45.35
C ARG A 168 2.68 11.39 43.83
N PRO A 169 2.15 12.30 42.98
CA PRO A 169 2.13 12.11 41.54
C PRO A 169 3.55 11.86 41.02
N ARG A 170 3.74 10.79 40.23
CA ARG A 170 5.05 10.51 39.65
C ARG A 170 5.22 11.35 38.41
N ARG A 171 6.22 12.22 38.42
CA ARG A 171 6.64 12.98 37.23
C ARG A 171 7.47 12.09 36.33
N VAL A 172 7.00 11.83 35.12
CA VAL A 172 7.71 11.07 34.08
C VAL A 172 8.13 12.03 32.99
N ALA A 173 9.44 12.19 32.82
CA ALA A 173 10.00 12.98 31.72
C ALA A 173 9.88 12.20 30.41
N ILE A 174 9.47 12.90 29.35
CA ILE A 174 9.28 12.36 28.01
C ILE A 174 10.29 13.03 27.10
N HIS A 175 11.30 12.26 26.69
CA HIS A 175 12.35 12.73 25.81
C HIS A 175 11.98 12.45 24.36
N ASP A 176 11.74 13.50 23.58
CA ASP A 176 11.21 13.42 22.21
C ASP A 176 12.09 12.54 21.31
N GLY A 177 13.40 12.78 21.34
CA GLY A 177 14.38 12.00 20.58
C GLY A 177 14.38 10.52 20.97
N ALA A 178 14.29 10.20 22.27
CA ALA A 178 14.28 8.82 22.73
C ALA A 178 12.99 8.10 22.33
N VAL A 179 11.83 8.74 22.47
CA VAL A 179 10.53 8.16 22.09
C VAL A 179 10.50 7.86 20.59
N SER A 180 10.94 8.80 19.75
CA SER A 180 11.02 8.64 18.29
C SER A 180 11.98 7.51 17.89
N LEU A 181 13.14 7.44 18.55
CA LEU A 181 14.16 6.43 18.30
C LEU A 181 13.64 5.02 18.66
N TRP A 182 13.03 4.87 19.84
CA TRP A 182 12.47 3.60 20.28
C TRP A 182 11.26 3.16 19.45
N SER A 183 10.38 4.10 19.04
CA SER A 183 9.31 3.75 18.10
C SER A 183 9.91 3.18 16.82
N THR A 184 10.93 3.83 16.26
CA THR A 184 11.50 3.36 15.00
C THR A 184 12.28 2.05 15.14
N ARG A 185 12.89 1.78 16.30
CA ARG A 185 13.49 0.48 16.61
C ARG A 185 12.46 -0.64 16.66
N LEU A 186 11.27 -0.40 17.22
CA LEU A 186 10.16 -1.36 17.19
C LEU A 186 9.64 -1.58 15.76
N TRP A 187 9.59 -0.52 14.95
CA TRP A 187 9.26 -0.68 13.54
C TRP A 187 10.31 -1.50 12.78
N MET A 188 11.60 -1.24 13.01
CA MET A 188 12.67 -2.04 12.44
C MET A 188 12.60 -3.51 12.89
N ALA A 189 12.35 -3.77 14.18
CA ALA A 189 12.20 -5.11 14.70
C ALA A 189 11.07 -5.86 13.96
N TYR A 190 9.94 -5.21 13.72
CA TYR A 190 8.86 -5.77 12.90
C TYR A 190 9.31 -6.08 11.47
N VAL A 191 10.04 -5.18 10.80
CA VAL A 191 10.50 -5.40 9.42
C VAL A 191 11.48 -6.57 9.35
N VAL A 192 12.42 -6.68 10.29
CA VAL A 192 13.35 -7.82 10.39
C VAL A 192 12.59 -9.13 10.62
N LEU A 193 11.63 -9.11 11.55
CA LEU A 193 10.75 -10.26 11.78
C LEU A 193 9.88 -10.59 10.56
N GLN A 194 9.47 -9.60 9.77
CA GLN A 194 8.70 -9.81 8.55
C GLN A 194 9.55 -10.47 7.47
N LEU A 195 10.85 -10.15 7.38
CA LEU A 195 11.77 -10.88 6.50
C LEU A 195 11.97 -12.33 6.97
N ALA A 196 12.03 -12.57 8.28
CA ALA A 196 12.07 -13.92 8.85
C ALA A 196 10.77 -14.70 8.57
N HIS A 197 9.61 -14.05 8.70
CA HIS A 197 8.30 -14.58 8.34
C HIS A 197 8.28 -14.97 6.85
N LEU A 198 8.70 -14.08 5.95
CA LEU A 198 8.74 -14.33 4.52
C LEU A 198 9.66 -15.51 4.15
N ARG A 199 10.72 -15.75 4.91
CA ARG A 199 11.58 -16.94 4.73
C ARG A 199 10.83 -18.24 5.02
N GLU A 200 10.05 -18.27 6.10
CA GLU A 200 9.22 -19.43 6.45
C GLU A 200 8.09 -19.64 5.43
N ASP A 201 7.42 -18.57 5.02
CA ASP A 201 6.39 -18.60 3.98
C ASP A 201 6.92 -19.12 2.66
N ARG A 202 8.13 -18.69 2.25
CA ARG A 202 8.78 -19.20 1.04
C ARG A 202 8.99 -20.71 1.14
N ALA A 203 9.42 -21.22 2.29
CA ALA A 203 9.63 -22.64 2.48
C ALA A 203 8.31 -23.44 2.34
N LEU A 204 7.21 -22.91 2.88
CA LEU A 204 5.87 -23.50 2.73
C LEU A 204 5.37 -23.43 1.28
N LEU A 205 5.58 -22.31 0.59
CA LEU A 205 5.19 -22.13 -0.82
C LEU A 205 5.95 -23.09 -1.74
N VAL A 206 7.26 -23.25 -1.55
CA VAL A 206 8.07 -24.20 -2.32
C VAL A 206 7.62 -25.64 -2.07
N LYS A 207 7.31 -26.02 -0.82
CA LYS A 207 6.76 -27.34 -0.50
C LYS A 207 5.42 -27.58 -1.21
N ARG A 208 4.52 -26.60 -1.17
CA ARG A 208 3.21 -26.68 -1.83
C ARG A 208 3.34 -26.77 -3.36
N GLN A 209 4.22 -25.97 -3.95
CA GLN A 209 4.50 -26.02 -5.37
C GLN A 209 4.98 -27.41 -5.80
N ARG A 210 5.97 -27.98 -5.10
CA ARG A 210 6.47 -29.33 -5.39
C ARG A 210 5.39 -30.40 -5.22
N ALA A 211 4.50 -30.26 -4.24
CA ALA A 211 3.38 -31.18 -4.06
C ALA A 211 2.40 -31.11 -5.25
N LEU A 212 2.04 -29.91 -5.69
CA LEU A 212 1.16 -29.69 -6.84
C LEU A 212 1.80 -30.15 -8.16
N GLU A 213 3.11 -29.97 -8.33
CA GLU A 213 3.85 -30.48 -9.50
C GLU A 213 3.79 -32.01 -9.56
N LYS A 214 3.98 -32.70 -8.43
CA LYS A 214 3.84 -34.18 -8.36
C LYS A 214 2.43 -34.64 -8.70
N LEU A 215 1.41 -33.93 -8.19
CA LEU A 215 0.01 -34.23 -8.54
C LEU A 215 -0.25 -33.96 -10.02
N SER A 216 0.35 -32.91 -10.61
CA SER A 216 0.16 -32.57 -12.02
C SER A 216 0.71 -33.59 -13.02
N VAL A 217 1.71 -34.38 -12.60
CA VAL A 217 2.25 -35.49 -13.39
C VAL A 217 1.34 -36.72 -13.31
N ARG A 218 0.63 -36.89 -12.19
CA ARG A 218 -0.26 -38.04 -11.93
C ARG A 218 -1.70 -37.80 -12.37
N GLU A 219 -2.14 -36.55 -12.32
CA GLU A 219 -3.51 -36.08 -12.57
C GLU A 219 -3.46 -34.73 -13.32
N LYS A 220 -4.46 -34.42 -14.16
CA LYS A 220 -4.55 -33.10 -14.81
C LYS A 220 -4.80 -32.04 -13.73
N LEU A 221 -3.74 -31.32 -13.33
CA LEU A 221 -3.83 -30.28 -12.30
C LEU A 221 -4.91 -29.25 -12.67
N GLN A 222 -5.80 -28.96 -11.73
CA GLN A 222 -6.90 -28.05 -11.99
C GLN A 222 -6.37 -26.62 -12.21
N PRO A 223 -6.82 -25.92 -13.28
CA PRO A 223 -6.48 -24.51 -13.52
C PRO A 223 -6.58 -23.56 -12.30
N PRO A 224 -7.58 -23.67 -11.39
CA PRO A 224 -7.64 -22.83 -10.20
C PRO A 224 -6.48 -22.97 -9.23
N GLU A 225 -5.92 -24.17 -9.06
CA GLU A 225 -4.84 -24.40 -8.09
C GLU A 225 -3.53 -23.75 -8.56
N ARG A 226 -3.26 -23.80 -9.87
CA ARG A 226 -2.13 -23.10 -10.49
C ARG A 226 -2.26 -21.58 -10.33
N ALA A 227 -3.46 -21.04 -10.56
CA ALA A 227 -3.73 -19.62 -10.42
C ALA A 227 -3.56 -19.16 -8.96
N GLU A 228 -4.04 -19.93 -8.00
CA GLU A 228 -3.87 -19.63 -6.57
C GLU A 228 -2.40 -19.68 -6.14
N LEU A 229 -1.62 -20.65 -6.62
CA LEU A 229 -0.19 -20.71 -6.35
C LEU A 229 0.55 -19.49 -6.93
N ALA A 230 0.25 -19.12 -8.18
CA ALA A 230 0.83 -17.94 -8.81
C ALA A 230 0.47 -16.65 -8.05
N ARG A 231 -0.77 -16.53 -7.58
CA ARG A 231 -1.25 -15.40 -6.77
C ARG A 231 -0.49 -15.30 -5.44
N ARG A 232 -0.23 -16.43 -4.78
CA ARG A 232 0.56 -16.47 -3.54
C ARG A 232 2.01 -16.07 -3.76
N TRP A 233 2.62 -16.51 -4.86
CA TRP A 233 3.97 -16.08 -5.24
C TRP A 233 4.03 -14.58 -5.54
N ASP A 234 3.07 -14.02 -6.29
CA ASP A 234 3.02 -12.57 -6.56
C ASP A 234 2.85 -11.77 -5.26
N ALA A 235 2.01 -12.23 -4.33
CA ALA A 235 1.87 -11.63 -3.01
C ALA A 235 3.19 -11.68 -2.22
N TRP A 236 3.85 -12.84 -2.19
CA TRP A 236 5.13 -13.02 -1.50
C TRP A 236 6.23 -12.08 -2.05
N TYR A 237 6.36 -11.99 -3.37
CA TYR A 237 7.30 -11.08 -4.02
C TYR A 237 6.98 -9.61 -3.73
N ASN A 238 5.70 -9.24 -3.71
CA ASN A 238 5.30 -7.88 -3.38
C ASN A 238 5.65 -7.54 -1.92
N GLU A 239 5.33 -8.42 -0.97
CA GLU A 239 5.67 -8.23 0.44
C GLU A 239 7.18 -8.18 0.66
N LEU A 240 7.95 -9.00 -0.05
CA LEU A 240 9.41 -8.90 -0.02
C LEU A 240 9.90 -7.54 -0.52
N ALA A 241 9.38 -7.06 -1.66
CA ALA A 241 9.76 -5.76 -2.21
C ALA A 241 9.43 -4.59 -1.27
N VAL A 242 8.26 -4.63 -0.61
CA VAL A 242 7.87 -3.63 0.39
C VAL A 242 8.84 -3.64 1.57
N ASN A 243 9.13 -4.81 2.15
CA ASN A 243 9.96 -4.91 3.34
C ASN A 243 11.45 -4.64 3.06
N LEU A 244 11.97 -5.02 1.89
CA LEU A 244 13.31 -4.63 1.45
C LEU A 244 13.44 -3.14 1.20
N SER A 245 12.35 -2.46 0.82
CA SER A 245 12.32 -1.01 0.73
C SER A 245 12.30 -0.36 2.12
N TYR A 246 11.51 -0.89 3.06
CA TYR A 246 11.47 -0.35 4.43
C TYR A 246 12.73 -0.64 5.27
N LEU A 247 13.41 -1.77 5.05
CA LEU A 247 14.57 -2.16 5.84
C LEU A 247 15.65 -1.06 5.94
N PRO A 248 16.20 -0.52 4.84
CA PRO A 248 17.19 0.56 4.91
C PRO A 248 16.67 1.82 5.62
N MET A 249 15.38 2.15 5.44
CA MET A 249 14.76 3.31 6.07
C MET A 249 14.62 3.14 7.58
N THR A 250 14.12 1.98 8.01
CA THR A 250 13.94 1.69 9.44
C THR A 250 15.27 1.58 10.17
N ILE A 251 16.31 1.04 9.52
CA ILE A 251 17.68 1.09 10.05
C ILE A 251 18.13 2.55 10.17
N HIS A 252 17.99 3.35 9.10
CA HIS A 252 18.38 4.75 9.12
C HIS A 252 17.75 5.51 10.31
N TRP A 253 16.43 5.43 10.49
CA TRP A 253 15.74 6.14 11.57
C TRP A 253 15.92 5.52 12.97
N SER A 254 16.45 4.31 13.07
CA SER A 254 16.72 3.66 14.37
C SER A 254 18.07 4.02 15.00
N LEU A 255 18.92 4.70 14.22
CA LEU A 255 20.25 5.14 14.61
C LEU A 255 20.21 6.63 14.95
N GLU A 256 20.87 7.02 16.03
CA GLU A 256 20.89 8.44 16.48
C GLU A 256 21.46 9.39 15.42
N LYS A 257 22.44 8.92 14.64
CA LYS A 257 23.09 9.70 13.58
C LYS A 257 22.52 9.43 12.19
N GLY A 258 21.61 8.48 12.05
CA GLY A 258 21.18 7.99 10.74
C GLY A 258 22.20 7.07 10.05
N LEU A 259 21.73 6.35 9.03
CA LEU A 259 22.56 5.53 8.13
C LEU A 259 23.03 6.30 6.88
N PHE A 260 22.26 7.30 6.45
CA PHE A 260 22.43 7.97 5.16
C PHE A 260 22.84 9.40 5.42
N GLY A 261 23.90 9.87 4.75
CA GLY A 261 24.27 11.29 4.75
C GLY A 261 23.37 12.15 3.85
N ASN A 262 22.51 11.54 3.03
CA ASN A 262 21.60 12.24 2.13
C ASN A 262 20.20 11.62 2.17
N ASP A 263 19.20 12.46 2.44
CA ASP A 263 17.78 12.11 2.58
C ASP A 263 17.12 11.59 1.29
N ILE A 264 17.79 11.73 0.14
CA ILE A 264 17.29 11.18 -1.13
C ILE A 264 17.12 9.66 -1.04
N TRP A 265 17.99 8.96 -0.31
CA TRP A 265 17.90 7.51 -0.15
C TRP A 265 16.63 7.12 0.60
N VAL A 266 16.32 7.80 1.71
CA VAL A 266 15.05 7.64 2.42
C VAL A 266 13.87 7.88 1.49
N SER A 267 13.97 8.89 0.62
CA SER A 267 12.90 9.25 -0.31
C SER A 267 12.69 8.20 -1.41
N LEU A 268 13.77 7.64 -1.96
CA LEU A 268 13.74 6.59 -2.98
C LEU A 268 13.17 5.29 -2.42
N PHE A 269 13.65 4.85 -1.26
CA PHE A 269 13.14 3.65 -0.61
C PHE A 269 11.68 3.80 -0.19
N GLY A 270 11.30 4.98 0.35
CA GLY A 270 9.91 5.27 0.70
C GLY A 270 8.99 5.28 -0.52
N PHE A 271 9.47 5.78 -1.66
CA PHE A 271 8.73 5.77 -2.91
C PHE A 271 8.57 4.35 -3.48
N ALA A 272 9.61 3.54 -3.44
CA ALA A 272 9.54 2.13 -3.85
C ALA A 272 8.53 1.34 -2.99
N ALA A 273 8.58 1.53 -1.66
CA ALA A 273 7.61 0.95 -0.74
C ALA A 273 6.18 1.42 -1.05
N ALA A 274 6.00 2.70 -1.38
CA ALA A 274 4.70 3.27 -1.75
C ALA A 274 4.12 2.64 -3.02
N ILE A 275 4.92 2.47 -4.07
CA ILE A 275 4.50 1.83 -5.32
C ILE A 275 4.09 0.38 -5.04
N ALA A 276 4.93 -0.40 -4.37
CA ALA A 276 4.65 -1.81 -4.10
C ALA A 276 3.43 -2.00 -3.18
N SER A 277 3.28 -1.16 -2.15
CA SER A 277 2.12 -1.18 -1.25
C SER A 277 0.83 -0.79 -1.98
N PHE A 278 0.89 0.24 -2.83
CA PHE A 278 -0.27 0.71 -3.58
C PHE A 278 -0.73 -0.34 -4.61
N ARG A 279 0.22 -0.97 -5.32
CA ARG A 279 -0.04 -2.08 -6.25
C ARG A 279 -0.72 -3.26 -5.56
N SER A 280 -0.23 -3.68 -4.40
CA SER A 280 -0.84 -4.77 -3.63
C SER A 280 -2.27 -4.43 -3.20
N GLY A 281 -2.48 -3.23 -2.64
CA GLY A 281 -3.82 -2.79 -2.25
C GLY A 281 -4.79 -2.72 -3.43
N TRP A 282 -4.34 -2.19 -4.57
CA TRP A 282 -5.13 -2.15 -5.80
C TRP A 282 -5.57 -3.56 -6.23
N LYS A 283 -4.65 -4.53 -6.27
CA LYS A 283 -4.99 -5.91 -6.62
C LYS A 283 -5.94 -6.56 -5.61
N ALA A 284 -5.72 -6.33 -4.31
CA ALA A 284 -6.53 -6.92 -3.25
C ALA A 284 -7.98 -6.43 -3.26
N THR A 285 -8.24 -5.23 -3.80
CA THR A 285 -9.57 -4.68 -3.96
C THR A 285 -10.09 -4.79 -5.39
N ALA A 286 -9.61 -5.71 -6.24
CA ALA A 286 -10.24 -5.99 -7.52
C ALA A 286 -11.50 -6.87 -7.32
N LEU A 287 -12.54 -6.70 -8.15
CA LEU A 287 -13.67 -7.64 -8.13
C LEU A 287 -13.27 -8.94 -8.84
N PRO A 288 -13.83 -10.10 -8.45
CA PRO A 288 -13.72 -11.30 -9.27
C PRO A 288 -14.33 -11.03 -10.67
N PRO A 289 -13.82 -11.69 -11.72
CA PRO A 289 -14.40 -11.57 -13.04
C PRO A 289 -15.88 -12.02 -13.02
N PRO A 290 -16.73 -11.45 -13.87
CA PRO A 290 -18.11 -11.91 -13.98
C PRO A 290 -18.12 -13.40 -14.36
N PRO A 291 -19.12 -14.16 -13.88
CA PRO A 291 -19.29 -15.55 -14.30
C PRO A 291 -19.43 -15.60 -15.83
N PRO A 292 -18.99 -16.69 -16.48
CA PRO A 292 -19.23 -16.87 -17.91
C PRO A 292 -20.73 -16.73 -18.19
N PRO A 293 -21.12 -16.20 -19.37
CA PRO A 293 -22.54 -16.13 -19.75
C PRO A 293 -23.16 -17.51 -19.56
N ALA A 294 -24.29 -17.57 -18.85
CA ALA A 294 -25.08 -18.78 -18.81
C ALA A 294 -25.38 -19.16 -20.26
N GLU A 295 -25.04 -20.40 -20.65
CA GLU A 295 -25.57 -20.96 -21.89
C GLU A 295 -27.09 -20.79 -21.80
N LEU A 296 -27.65 -19.99 -22.72
CA LEU A 296 -29.08 -19.81 -22.87
C LEU A 296 -29.66 -21.19 -23.17
N SER A 297 -30.13 -21.90 -22.16
CA SER A 297 -31.04 -23.03 -22.36
C SER A 297 -32.29 -22.44 -23.02
N GLU A 298 -32.60 -22.89 -24.24
CA GLU A 298 -33.70 -22.40 -25.09
C GLU A 298 -35.12 -22.55 -24.50
N ASP A 299 -35.26 -23.06 -23.27
CA ASP A 299 -36.57 -23.45 -22.70
C ASP A 299 -37.07 -22.61 -21.52
N ALA A 300 -36.63 -21.35 -21.35
CA ALA A 300 -37.18 -20.48 -20.30
C ALA A 300 -38.30 -19.57 -20.83
N PRO A 301 -39.53 -19.62 -20.27
CA PRO A 301 -40.65 -18.82 -20.77
C PRO A 301 -40.44 -17.32 -20.58
N GLU A 302 -40.84 -16.59 -21.61
CA GLU A 302 -40.69 -15.16 -21.86
C GLU A 302 -41.49 -14.29 -20.87
N THR A 303 -41.09 -14.23 -19.60
CA THR A 303 -41.60 -13.23 -18.64
C THR A 303 -40.58 -12.94 -17.55
N GLN A 304 -39.52 -12.20 -17.89
CA GLN A 304 -38.80 -11.34 -16.93
C GLN A 304 -37.83 -10.37 -17.62
N ILE A 305 -38.37 -9.49 -18.46
CA ILE A 305 -37.72 -8.21 -18.77
C ILE A 305 -38.34 -7.18 -17.82
N LEU A 306 -37.46 -6.38 -17.18
CA LEU A 306 -37.70 -5.17 -16.35
C LEU A 306 -37.50 -5.32 -14.84
N ARG A 307 -36.26 -5.06 -14.39
CA ARG A 307 -35.87 -3.92 -13.52
C ARG A 307 -34.38 -4.01 -13.17
N PRO A 308 -33.60 -2.91 -13.19
CA PRO A 308 -32.26 -2.91 -12.63
C PRO A 308 -32.38 -3.00 -11.11
N TYR A 309 -32.16 -4.20 -10.57
CA TYR A 309 -32.12 -4.43 -9.14
C TYR A 309 -30.84 -3.79 -8.58
N ILE A 310 -30.95 -2.57 -8.04
CA ILE A 310 -29.92 -1.99 -7.17
C ILE A 310 -29.88 -2.85 -5.90
N ARG A 311 -29.00 -3.86 -5.90
CA ARG A 311 -28.69 -4.60 -4.68
C ARG A 311 -27.76 -3.74 -3.83
N VAL A 312 -28.33 -2.95 -2.92
CA VAL A 312 -27.60 -2.42 -1.77
C VAL A 312 -27.20 -3.61 -0.91
N SER A 313 -25.97 -4.09 -1.08
CA SER A 313 -25.40 -5.17 -0.27
C SER A 313 -25.12 -4.64 1.14
N ARG A 314 -26.11 -4.74 2.02
CA ARG A 314 -25.85 -4.83 3.47
C ARG A 314 -25.24 -6.20 3.73
N HIS A 315 -23.93 -6.29 3.96
CA HIS A 315 -23.36 -7.32 4.85
C HIS A 315 -21.91 -6.96 5.25
N PRO A 316 -21.57 -7.03 6.56
CA PRO A 316 -20.25 -6.70 7.08
C PRO A 316 -19.41 -7.96 7.26
N HIS A 317 -18.63 -8.40 6.26
CA HIS A 317 -17.68 -9.50 6.47
C HIS A 317 -16.37 -9.27 5.72
N LEU A 318 -15.41 -8.75 6.49
CA LEU A 318 -13.99 -8.66 6.15
C LEU A 318 -13.34 -10.04 6.34
N TRP A 319 -12.66 -10.49 5.29
CA TRP A 319 -11.60 -11.50 5.25
C TRP A 319 -11.95 -12.94 5.69
N ARG A 320 -12.55 -13.69 4.76
CA ARG A 320 -12.34 -15.14 4.64
C ARG A 320 -12.12 -15.45 3.17
N MET A 321 -10.89 -15.80 2.79
CA MET A 321 -10.59 -16.31 1.44
C MET A 321 -11.29 -17.67 1.28
N THR A 322 -12.29 -17.72 0.40
CA THR A 322 -12.73 -18.95 -0.26
C THR A 322 -12.65 -18.75 -1.78
N MET A 323 -12.23 -19.82 -2.46
CA MET A 323 -11.82 -19.92 -3.87
C MET A 323 -12.95 -19.74 -4.89
N SER A 324 -12.61 -19.29 -6.11
CA SER A 324 -13.07 -19.81 -7.44
C SER A 324 -12.68 -18.81 -8.56
N VAL A 325 -11.69 -19.12 -9.41
CA VAL A 325 -11.72 -19.57 -10.84
C VAL A 325 -12.18 -18.50 -11.86
N GLY A 326 -11.32 -18.16 -12.83
CA GLY A 326 -11.74 -17.48 -14.08
C GLY A 326 -10.69 -16.62 -14.81
N THR A 327 -10.00 -17.26 -15.75
CA THR A 327 -9.28 -16.80 -16.97
C THR A 327 -9.01 -15.32 -17.31
N THR A 328 -7.75 -15.07 -17.71
CA THR A 328 -7.06 -13.84 -18.11
C THR A 328 -7.39 -13.33 -19.53
N ARG A 329 -7.33 -12.01 -19.77
CA ARG A 329 -6.62 -11.41 -20.92
C ARG A 329 -5.91 -10.10 -20.54
N LEU A 330 -4.70 -9.95 -21.09
CA LEU A 330 -3.72 -8.89 -20.85
C LEU A 330 -4.03 -7.63 -21.67
N PHE A 331 -3.89 -6.45 -21.06
CA PHE A 331 -3.63 -5.20 -21.78
C PHE A 331 -2.54 -4.38 -21.07
N SER A 332 -1.59 -3.94 -21.87
CA SER A 332 -0.32 -3.30 -21.50
C SER A 332 -0.52 -1.83 -21.08
N PHE A 333 0.15 -1.40 -20.00
CA PHE A 333 0.24 0.01 -19.59
C PHE A 333 1.71 0.47 -19.46
N PRO A 334 2.08 1.66 -19.98
CA PRO A 334 3.47 2.13 -20.03
C PRO A 334 4.08 2.50 -18.66
N LEU A 335 3.29 2.76 -17.61
CA LEU A 335 3.82 3.03 -16.25
C LEU A 335 4.31 1.76 -15.53
N LEU A 336 3.81 0.57 -15.92
CA LEU A 336 4.31 -0.71 -15.43
C LEU A 336 5.66 -1.08 -16.06
N SER A 337 6.01 -0.53 -17.23
CA SER A 337 7.29 -0.79 -17.89
C SER A 337 8.48 -0.27 -17.07
N MET A 338 8.40 0.96 -16.56
CA MET A 338 9.47 1.51 -15.70
C MET A 338 9.56 0.81 -14.35
N ALA A 339 8.42 0.49 -13.72
CA ALA A 339 8.41 -0.27 -12.46
C ALA A 339 8.92 -1.71 -12.66
N TYR A 340 8.63 -2.33 -13.81
CA TYR A 340 9.10 -3.67 -14.17
C TYR A 340 10.59 -3.69 -14.51
N VAL A 341 11.10 -2.66 -15.21
CA VAL A 341 12.54 -2.49 -15.47
C VAL A 341 13.28 -2.27 -14.16
N TYR A 342 12.78 -1.40 -13.28
CA TYR A 342 13.38 -1.18 -11.96
C TYR A 342 13.34 -2.43 -11.07
N TYR A 343 12.22 -3.17 -11.10
CA TYR A 343 12.06 -4.44 -10.39
C TYR A 343 12.97 -5.56 -10.94
N ARG A 344 13.14 -5.65 -12.27
CA ARG A 344 14.07 -6.59 -12.93
C ARG A 344 15.52 -6.28 -12.59
N VAL A 345 15.90 -4.99 -12.58
CA VAL A 345 17.24 -4.56 -12.20
C VAL A 345 17.49 -4.85 -10.72
N LEU A 346 16.54 -4.52 -9.84
CA LEU A 346 16.65 -4.79 -8.40
C LEU A 346 16.75 -6.30 -8.10
N ILE A 347 15.95 -7.14 -8.76
CA ILE A 347 16.04 -8.61 -8.61
C ILE A 347 17.37 -9.16 -9.18
N ARG A 348 17.87 -8.61 -10.29
CA ARG A 348 19.16 -9.03 -10.87
C ARG A 348 20.30 -8.70 -9.91
N GLU A 349 20.33 -7.51 -9.34
CA GLU A 349 21.35 -7.08 -8.37
C GLU A 349 21.27 -7.88 -7.06
N ILE A 350 20.05 -8.17 -6.57
CA ILE A 350 19.86 -9.03 -5.39
C ILE A 350 20.34 -10.47 -5.67
N ASN A 351 20.08 -11.02 -6.86
CA ASN A 351 20.57 -12.35 -7.23
C ASN A 351 22.09 -12.38 -7.41
N LEU A 352 22.71 -11.28 -7.85
CA LEU A 352 24.17 -11.14 -7.91
C LEU A 352 24.80 -11.03 -6.51
N MET A 353 24.12 -10.35 -5.56
CA MET A 353 24.58 -10.24 -4.18
C MET A 353 24.39 -11.52 -3.34
N LEU A 354 23.46 -12.40 -3.73
CA LEU A 354 23.17 -13.65 -3.02
C LEU A 354 23.93 -14.88 -3.54
N ASN A 355 24.70 -14.76 -4.62
CA ASN A 355 25.61 -15.80 -5.08
C ASN A 355 26.96 -15.70 -4.34
N PHE A 356 27.04 -16.29 -3.15
CA PHE A 356 28.33 -16.67 -2.57
C PHE A 356 28.92 -17.83 -3.40
N PRO A 357 30.22 -17.78 -3.77
CA PRO A 357 30.86 -18.90 -4.44
C PRO A 357 30.90 -20.10 -3.51
N SER A 358 30.26 -21.18 -3.93
CA SER A 358 30.48 -22.52 -3.40
C SER A 358 31.86 -22.98 -3.84
N ASN A 359 32.88 -22.60 -3.08
CA ASN A 359 34.18 -23.26 -2.98
C ASN A 359 34.84 -22.79 -1.69
N LEU A 360 34.42 -23.41 -0.59
CA LEU A 360 35.22 -23.82 0.57
C LEU A 360 34.36 -24.78 1.41
#